data_AF-A0A2Z6GDA5-F1
#
_entry.id   AF-A0A2Z6GDA5-F1
#
_cell.length_a   1.000
_cell.length_b   1.000
_cell.length_c   1.000
_cell.angle_alpha   90.00
_cell.angle_beta   90.00
_cell.angle_gamma   90.00
#
_symmetry.space_group_name_H-M   'P 1'
#
loop_
_entity.id
_entity.type
_entity.pdbx_description
1 polymer ?
#
loop_
_entity_poly.entity_id
_entity_poly.type
_entity_poly.pdbx_seq_one_letter_code
_entity_poly.pdbx_strand_id
1 'polypeptide(L)' 'MRSDAEQEMFEERAAIMEFYGGLTRAEAEARARQALPPTTPELPTAKATAGYLAFKEFWHHQRKEK' A
#
# COMPACT_ATOMS: atom_id res chain seq x y z
N MET A 1 -3.48 -0.99 -20.09
CA MET A 1 -4.79 -1.43 -19.57
C MET A 1 -4.73 -1.24 -18.07
N ARG A 2 -5.66 -0.49 -17.48
CA ARG A 2 -5.82 -0.47 -16.01
C ARG A 2 -6.38 -1.82 -15.59
N SER A 3 -5.98 -2.31 -14.43
CA SER A 3 -6.59 -3.48 -13.80
C SER A 3 -7.98 -3.12 -13.26
N ASP A 4 -8.85 -4.11 -13.11
CA ASP A 4 -10.21 -3.92 -12.56
C ASP A 4 -10.16 -3.28 -11.15
N ALA A 5 -9.16 -3.66 -10.34
CA ALA A 5 -8.96 -3.11 -9.00
C ALA A 5 -8.57 -1.61 -9.01
N GLU A 6 -7.76 -1.18 -9.99
CA GLU A 6 -7.43 0.24 -10.15
C GLU A 6 -8.63 1.07 -10.58
N GLN A 7 -9.51 0.47 -11.39
CA GLN A 7 -10.76 1.10 -11.83
C GLN A 7 -11.76 1.22 -10.67
N GLU A 8 -11.92 0.16 -9.86
CA GLU A 8 -12.79 0.15 -8.68
C GLU A 8 -12.36 1.19 -7.65
N MET A 9 -11.06 1.26 -7.31
CA MET A 9 -10.54 2.28 -6.39
C MET A 9 -10.73 3.70 -6.91
N PHE A 10 -10.61 3.89 -8.23
CA PHE A 10 -10.85 5.19 -8.86
C PHE A 10 -12.31 5.62 -8.71
N GLU A 11 -13.24 4.71 -8.97
CA GLU A 11 -14.68 4.97 -8.88
C GLU A 11 -15.13 5.22 -7.44
N GLU A 12 -14.66 4.41 -6.49
CA GLU A 12 -14.90 4.60 -5.06
C GLU A 12 -14.41 5.98 -4.60
N ARG A 13 -13.19 6.36 -4.98
CA ARG A 13 -12.62 7.66 -4.61
C ARG A 13 -13.40 8.82 -5.22
N ALA A 14 -13.81 8.72 -6.48
CA ALA A 14 -14.65 9.73 -7.12
C ALA A 14 -16.01 9.85 -6.41
N ALA A 15 -16.64 8.74 -6.05
CA ALA A 15 -17.92 8.74 -5.33
C ALA A 15 -17.80 9.36 -3.93
N ILE A 16 -16.72 9.08 -3.19
CA ILE A 16 -16.45 9.71 -1.89
C ILE A 16 -16.30 11.22 -2.03
N MET A 17 -15.58 11.70 -3.04
CA MET A 17 -15.36 13.12 -3.27
C MET A 17 -16.63 13.86 -3.71
N GLU A 18 -17.50 13.20 -4.47
CA GLU A 18 -18.82 13.70 -4.84
C GLU A 18 -19.73 13.84 -3.60
N PHE A 19 -19.83 12.77 -2.79
CA PHE A 19 -20.74 12.73 -1.65
C PHE A 19 -20.26 13.58 -0.45
N TYR A 20 -19.01 13.41 -0.02
CA TYR A 20 -18.46 14.10 1.16
C TYR A 20 -17.83 15.45 0.82
N GLY A 21 -17.26 15.58 -0.38
CA GLY A 21 -16.60 16.82 -0.81
C GLY A 21 -17.55 17.85 -1.42
N GLY A 22 -18.81 17.48 -1.68
CA GLY A 22 -19.78 18.33 -2.37
C GLY A 22 -19.35 18.73 -3.78
N LEU A 23 -18.41 17.97 -4.37
CA LEU A 23 -17.89 18.23 -5.71
C LEU A 23 -18.87 17.71 -6.75
N THR A 24 -18.88 18.34 -7.92
CA THR A 24 -19.52 17.74 -9.08
C THR A 24 -18.78 16.47 -9.48
N ARG A 25 -19.47 15.53 -10.15
CA ARG A 25 -18.85 14.30 -10.66
C ARG A 25 -17.57 14.57 -11.47
N ALA A 26 -17.59 15.61 -12.32
CA ALA A 26 -16.46 15.99 -13.15
C ALA A 26 -15.24 16.44 -12.33
N GLU A 27 -15.47 17.25 -11.28
CA GLU A 27 -14.42 17.71 -10.37
C GLU A 27 -13.88 16.58 -9.49
N ALA A 28 -14.78 15.70 -9.02
CA ALA A 28 -14.43 14.53 -8.22
C ALA A 28 -13.53 13.57 -9.01
N GLU A 29 -13.85 13.29 -10.27
CA GLU A 29 -13.01 12.47 -11.13
C GLU A 29 -11.68 13.14 -11.47
N ALA A 30 -11.67 14.46 -11.70
CA ALA A 30 -10.43 15.21 -11.94
C ALA A 30 -9.49 15.11 -10.73
N ARG A 31 -10.02 15.22 -9.50
CA ARG A 31 -9.25 15.01 -8.27
C ARG A 31 -8.84 13.57 -8.05
N ALA A 32 -9.72 12.61 -8.33
CA ALA A 32 -9.41 11.18 -8.23
C ALA A 32 -8.29 10.77 -9.20
N ARG A 33 -8.21 11.40 -10.39
CA ARG A 33 -7.10 11.23 -11.34
C ARG A 33 -5.76 11.80 -10.85
N GLN A 34 -5.78 12.85 -10.02
CA GLN A 34 -4.58 13.49 -9.46
C GLN A 34 -4.10 12.82 -8.17
N ALA A 35 -4.98 12.11 -7.46
CA ALA A 35 -4.60 11.29 -6.33
C ALA A 35 -3.71 10.15 -6.83
N LEU A 36 -2.41 10.26 -6.58
CA LEU A 36 -1.46 9.18 -6.81
C LEU A 36 -1.99 7.91 -6.12
N PRO A 37 -1.75 6.71 -6.69
CA PRO A 37 -1.99 5.48 -5.95
C PRO A 37 -1.30 5.63 -4.59
N PRO A 38 -1.89 5.10 -3.49
CA PRO A 38 -1.17 5.09 -2.23
C PRO A 38 0.19 4.48 -2.54
N THR A 39 1.25 5.28 -2.41
CA THR A 39 2.60 4.75 -2.30
C THR A 39 2.53 3.98 -1.01
N THR A 40 2.12 2.71 -1.09
CA THR A 40 2.25 1.78 0.02
C THR A 40 3.73 1.89 0.35
N PRO A 41 4.11 2.47 1.51
CA PRO A 41 5.51 2.44 1.87
C PRO A 41 5.88 0.98 1.82
N GLU A 42 6.95 0.63 1.09
CA GLU A 42 7.47 -0.73 1.15
C GLU A 42 7.76 -0.99 2.62
N LEU A 43 6.84 -1.68 3.30
CA LEU A 43 7.08 -2.13 4.64
C LEU A 43 8.35 -2.96 4.56
N PRO A 44 9.32 -2.75 5.48
CA PRO A 44 10.51 -3.57 5.48
C PRO A 44 10.03 -5.03 5.49
N THR A 45 10.41 -5.79 4.47
CA THR A 45 10.05 -7.21 4.42
C THR A 45 10.40 -7.82 5.77
N ALA A 46 9.58 -8.71 6.33
CA ALA A 46 9.77 -9.20 7.71
C ALA A 46 11.22 -9.68 7.98
N LYS A 47 11.91 -10.13 6.92
CA LYS A 47 13.31 -10.58 6.91
C LYS A 47 14.38 -9.49 7.00
N ALA A 48 14.00 -8.22 6.87
CA ALA A 48 14.89 -7.07 6.94
C ALA A 48 14.83 -6.37 8.31
N THR A 49 14.01 -6.85 9.24
CA THR A 49 13.92 -6.29 10.59
C THR A 49 15.12 -6.70 11.44
N ALA A 50 15.60 -5.80 12.31
CA ALA A 50 16.70 -6.09 13.22
C ALA A 50 16.43 -7.33 14.09
N GLY A 51 15.18 -7.52 14.52
CA GLY A 51 14.77 -8.71 15.28
C GLY A 51 14.90 -10.02 14.49
N TYR A 52 14.56 -10.02 13.20
CA TYR A 52 14.72 -11.20 12.35
C TYR A 52 16.19 -11.55 12.09
N LEU A 53 17.05 -10.54 11.90
CA LEU A 53 18.48 -10.74 11.73
C LEU A 53 19.12 -11.36 12.98
N ALA A 54 18.78 -10.82 14.17
CA ALA A 54 19.26 -11.35 15.45
C ALA A 54 18.81 -12.81 15.68
N PHE A 55 17.54 -13.13 15.38
CA PHE A 55 17.05 -14.51 15.45
C PHE A 55 17.81 -15.44 14.50
N LYS A 56 18.04 -15.00 13.26
CA LYS A 56 18.75 -15.79 12.24
C LYS A 56 20.19 -16.10 12.67
N GLU A 57 20.90 -15.11 13.22
CA GLU A 57 22.26 -15.30 13.75
C GLU A 57 22.28 -16.28 14.92
N PHE A 58 21.39 -16.11 15.90
CA PHE A 58 21.25 -17.03 17.03
C PHE A 58 20.99 -18.47 16.56
N TRP A 59 20.06 -18.65 15.62
CA TRP A 59 19.70 -19.96 15.10
C TRP A 59 20.84 -20.65 14.34
N HIS A 60 21.63 -19.91 13.56
CA HIS A 60 22.81 -20.47 12.89
C HIS A 60 23.93 -20.84 13.86
N HIS A 61 24.11 -20.07 14.94
CA HIS A 61 25.09 -20.38 15.99
C HIS A 61 24.74 -21.70 16.69
N GLN A 62 23.48 -21.83 17.15
CA GLN A 62 22.98 -23.06 17.79
C GLN A 62 23.07 -24.32 16.91
N ARG A 63 22.99 -24.17 15.59
CA ARG A 63 23.12 -25.29 14.65
C ARG A 63 24.56 -25.72 14.36
N LYS A 64 25.56 -24.88 14.65
CA LYS A 64 26.97 -25.21 14.47
C LYS A 64 27.60 -25.89 15.68
N GLU A 65 27.00 -25.74 16.85
CA GLU A 65 27.46 -26.32 18.12
C GLU A 65 26.87 -27.73 18.40
N LYS A 66 26.18 -28.33 17.41
CA LYS A 66 25.57 -29.66 17.48
C LYS A 66 26.11 -30.56 16.40
#